data_AF-A0A520HMN5-F1
#
_entry.id   AF-A0A520HMN5-F1
#
_cell.length_a   1.000
_cell.length_b   1.000
_cell.length_c   1.000
_cell.angle_alpha   90.00
_cell.angle_beta   90.00
_cell.angle_gamma   90.00
#
_symmetry.space_group_name_H-M   'P 1'
#
loop_
_entity.id
_entity.type
_entity.pdbx_description
1 polymer ?
#
loop_
_entity_poly.entity_id
_entity_poly.type
_entity_poly.pdbx_seq_one_letter_code
_entity_poly.pdbx_strand_id
1 'polypeptide(L)'
;MFEKLFGGGDTNSLTMDKPHPDSLLDTGVQGVISRPLDRVDGPLKVSGSATYAAEYQLENLAHGVLVGSKIAKGKVVSVDADSVRSMPGVIDVVTDFDTFIKVPQQGGETKAPTQGVKEIDYFGQIVAIVLAESFEVARDAASQLKIEYEDEAGTYAFEAHRHDAKTPPDGVTPAIFTQGDIDGAMANAAVTVDVTYVTPSQNSAAMEPHASIATWDDDGALTLYGAYQMPTSDAQQLAKSLGVSEKKVRIIARYIGGGFGSKLGIAPESVAAAIAAKQLGRPVKAVMARGQVFDATIRRSNTEQRMRLACGHDGKLTVMGQD
;
A
#
# COMPACT_ATOMS: atom_id res chain seq x y z
N MET A 1 -26.10 14.04 -45.63
CA MET A 1 -26.46 12.60 -45.53
C MET A 1 -25.68 11.90 -44.40
N PHE A 2 -24.39 12.23 -44.20
CA PHE A 2 -23.57 11.70 -43.09
C PHE A 2 -23.98 12.15 -41.67
N GLU A 3 -24.37 13.41 -41.45
CA GLU A 3 -24.84 13.87 -40.11
C GLU A 3 -26.14 13.20 -39.64
N LYS A 4 -27.02 12.81 -40.57
CA LYS A 4 -28.26 12.08 -40.27
C LYS A 4 -28.04 10.61 -39.91
N LEU A 5 -26.88 10.05 -40.26
CA LEU A 5 -26.53 8.66 -39.98
C LEU A 5 -25.77 8.50 -38.65
N PHE A 6 -25.08 9.55 -38.18
CA PHE A 6 -24.21 9.45 -37.00
C PHE A 6 -24.54 10.40 -35.84
N GLY A 7 -25.45 11.36 -36.00
CA GLY A 7 -25.84 12.26 -34.91
C GLY A 7 -24.69 13.17 -34.46
N GLY A 8 -24.78 14.47 -34.70
CA GLY A 8 -23.78 15.45 -34.27
C GLY A 8 -23.73 15.71 -32.75
N GLY A 9 -23.94 14.69 -31.92
CA GLY A 9 -23.73 14.76 -30.48
C GLY A 9 -22.33 14.26 -30.14
N ASP A 10 -21.64 14.95 -29.23
CA ASP A 10 -20.34 14.52 -28.70
C ASP A 10 -20.34 13.02 -28.38
N THR A 11 -19.34 12.31 -28.88
CA THR A 11 -19.08 10.88 -28.64
C THR A 11 -18.82 10.53 -27.16
N ASN A 12 -18.99 11.48 -26.25
CA ASN A 12 -18.76 11.38 -24.80
C ASN A 12 -20.03 11.56 -23.94
N SER A 13 -21.23 11.42 -24.52
CA SER A 13 -22.49 11.70 -23.80
C SER A 13 -23.25 10.45 -23.31
N LEU A 14 -22.59 9.30 -23.15
CA LEU A 14 -23.20 8.16 -22.46
C LEU A 14 -23.12 8.37 -20.93
N THR A 15 -24.18 8.95 -20.37
CA THR A 15 -24.37 9.00 -18.92
C THR A 15 -25.01 7.70 -18.45
N MET A 16 -24.38 7.00 -17.49
CA MET A 16 -24.96 5.82 -16.84
C MET A 16 -25.89 6.24 -15.69
N ASP A 17 -27.00 6.92 -16.00
CA ASP A 17 -27.96 7.45 -15.02
C ASP A 17 -29.33 6.72 -14.99
N LYS A 18 -29.48 5.67 -15.80
CA LYS A 18 -30.68 4.83 -15.88
C LYS A 18 -30.28 3.35 -15.97
N PRO A 19 -31.17 2.42 -15.58
CA PRO A 19 -30.94 1.00 -15.85
C PRO A 19 -30.68 0.78 -17.34
N HIS A 20 -29.60 0.08 -17.66
CA HIS A 20 -29.36 -0.32 -19.03
C HIS A 20 -30.38 -1.42 -19.38
N PRO A 21 -31.21 -1.24 -20.42
CA PRO A 21 -32.37 -2.10 -20.66
C PRO A 21 -31.97 -3.53 -21.05
N ASP A 22 -30.81 -3.69 -21.70
CA ASP A 22 -30.30 -4.99 -22.16
C ASP A 22 -28.90 -5.27 -21.61
N SER A 23 -28.61 -6.51 -21.24
CA SER A 23 -27.24 -6.88 -20.89
C SER A 23 -26.39 -6.97 -22.15
N LEU A 24 -25.25 -6.27 -22.18
CA LEU A 24 -24.24 -6.45 -23.23
C LEU A 24 -23.62 -7.86 -23.19
N LEU A 25 -23.77 -8.58 -22.07
CA LEU A 25 -23.38 -9.99 -21.97
C LEU A 25 -24.29 -10.87 -22.84
N ASP A 26 -25.56 -10.51 -22.98
CA ASP A 26 -26.60 -11.30 -23.67
C ASP A 26 -26.71 -10.91 -25.15
N THR A 27 -26.34 -9.68 -25.50
CA THR A 27 -26.53 -9.09 -26.84
C THR A 27 -25.22 -8.84 -27.60
N GLY A 28 -24.07 -9.11 -26.99
CA GLY A 28 -22.76 -8.92 -27.61
C GLY A 28 -22.52 -9.84 -28.81
N VAL A 29 -22.40 -9.26 -30.01
CA VAL A 29 -22.26 -10.00 -31.29
C VAL A 29 -20.94 -10.76 -31.44
N GLN A 30 -19.93 -10.45 -30.62
CA GLN A 30 -18.61 -11.05 -30.68
C GLN A 30 -18.55 -12.43 -29.98
N GLY A 31 -19.47 -12.72 -29.06
CA GLY A 31 -19.51 -14.01 -28.34
C GLY A 31 -18.32 -14.25 -27.38
N VAL A 32 -17.56 -13.21 -27.03
CA VAL A 32 -16.32 -13.28 -26.23
C VAL A 32 -16.57 -13.13 -24.73
N ILE A 33 -17.46 -12.22 -24.35
CA ILE A 33 -17.72 -11.92 -22.93
C ILE A 33 -18.34 -13.16 -22.26
N SER A 34 -17.98 -13.44 -21.00
CA SER A 34 -18.36 -14.62 -20.19
C SER A 34 -17.74 -15.97 -20.58
N ARG A 35 -16.93 -16.02 -21.65
CA ARG A 35 -16.23 -17.26 -22.03
C ARG A 35 -14.98 -17.48 -21.17
N PRO A 36 -14.63 -18.74 -20.83
CA PRO A 36 -13.45 -19.07 -20.05
C PRO A 36 -12.20 -19.06 -20.96
N LEU A 37 -11.88 -17.90 -21.51
CA LEU A 37 -10.73 -17.74 -22.40
C LEU A 37 -9.44 -17.66 -21.60
N ASP A 38 -8.35 -18.15 -22.20
CA ASP A 38 -7.01 -17.97 -21.66
C ASP A 38 -6.70 -16.48 -21.56
N ARG A 39 -5.98 -16.11 -20.49
CA ARG A 39 -5.56 -14.72 -20.30
C ARG A 39 -4.51 -14.35 -21.34
N VAL A 40 -4.65 -13.17 -21.93
CA VAL A 40 -3.73 -12.64 -22.95
C VAL A 40 -2.28 -12.51 -22.45
N ASP A 41 -2.09 -12.31 -21.15
CA ASP A 41 -0.79 -12.23 -20.48
C ASP A 41 -0.28 -13.60 -19.97
N GLY A 42 -1.06 -14.66 -20.14
CA GLY A 42 -0.72 -16.03 -19.74
C GLY A 42 0.63 -16.50 -20.29
N PRO A 43 0.86 -16.46 -21.62
CA PRO A 43 2.12 -16.90 -22.22
C PRO A 43 3.36 -16.25 -21.60
N LEU A 44 3.33 -14.93 -21.35
CA LEU A 44 4.45 -14.20 -20.76
C LEU A 44 4.71 -14.60 -19.30
N LYS A 45 3.65 -14.85 -18.53
CA LYS A 45 3.77 -15.25 -17.12
C LYS A 45 4.30 -16.67 -16.96
N VAL A 46 3.86 -17.60 -17.80
CA VAL A 46 4.30 -19.01 -17.70
C VAL A 46 5.69 -19.26 -18.28
N SER A 47 6.18 -18.37 -19.15
CA SER A 47 7.52 -18.45 -19.74
C SER A 47 8.59 -17.65 -18.98
N GLY A 48 8.23 -16.96 -17.89
CA GLY A 48 9.15 -16.06 -17.17
C GLY A 48 9.56 -14.82 -17.98
N SER A 49 8.72 -14.39 -18.93
CA SER A 49 8.99 -13.25 -19.82
C SER A 49 8.17 -11.99 -19.49
N ALA A 50 7.31 -12.06 -18.47
CA ALA A 50 6.62 -10.90 -17.91
C ALA A 50 7.58 -10.13 -16.99
N THR A 51 7.90 -8.88 -17.33
CA THR A 51 8.82 -8.02 -16.53
C THR A 51 8.13 -7.39 -15.33
N TYR A 52 8.48 -7.85 -14.13
CA TYR A 52 8.02 -7.29 -12.85
C TYR A 52 8.87 -6.07 -12.42
N ALA A 53 8.46 -5.39 -11.35
CA ALA A 53 9.03 -4.09 -10.97
C ALA A 53 10.56 -4.12 -10.77
N ALA A 54 11.08 -5.18 -10.16
CA ALA A 54 12.51 -5.34 -9.87
C ALA A 54 13.35 -5.83 -11.07
N GLU A 55 12.74 -6.09 -12.23
CA GLU A 55 13.37 -6.77 -13.36
C GLU A 55 13.72 -5.84 -14.53
N TYR A 56 13.27 -4.59 -14.48
CA TYR A 56 13.67 -3.58 -15.47
C TYR A 56 15.18 -3.36 -15.40
N GLN A 57 15.83 -3.51 -16.56
CA GLN A 57 17.27 -3.30 -16.73
C GLN A 57 17.51 -1.86 -17.14
N LEU A 58 18.24 -1.11 -16.32
CA LEU A 58 18.67 0.26 -16.59
C LEU A 58 20.19 0.33 -16.49
N GLU A 59 20.81 1.15 -17.33
CA GLU A 59 22.24 1.41 -17.24
C GLU A 59 22.58 2.16 -15.96
N ASN A 60 23.77 1.89 -15.42
CA ASN A 60 24.27 2.55 -14.21
C ASN A 60 23.28 2.44 -13.02
N LEU A 61 22.61 1.29 -12.86
CA LEU A 61 21.68 1.06 -11.76
C LEU A 61 22.43 0.93 -10.43
N ALA A 62 22.03 1.68 -9.41
CA ALA A 62 22.48 1.48 -8.03
C ALA A 62 21.52 0.54 -7.29
N HIS A 63 22.08 -0.34 -6.47
CA HIS A 63 21.32 -1.27 -5.63
C HIS A 63 21.10 -0.67 -4.25
N GLY A 64 19.84 -0.45 -3.90
CA GLY A 64 19.42 0.09 -2.61
C GLY A 64 18.88 -0.99 -1.67
N VAL A 65 19.40 -1.02 -0.45
CA VAL A 65 18.89 -1.84 0.65
C VAL A 65 18.37 -0.93 1.75
N LEU A 66 17.07 -1.07 2.03
CA LEU A 66 16.40 -0.30 3.08
C LEU A 66 16.86 -0.79 4.45
N VAL A 67 16.94 0.12 5.42
CA VAL A 67 17.29 -0.17 6.82
C VAL A 67 16.10 0.16 7.70
N GLY A 68 15.59 -0.85 8.40
CA GLY A 68 14.49 -0.72 9.34
C GLY A 68 14.96 -0.47 10.78
N SER A 69 14.13 0.19 11.57
CA SER A 69 14.34 0.39 13.00
C SER A 69 14.45 -0.93 13.76
N LYS A 70 15.38 -0.99 14.73
CA LYS A 70 15.54 -2.13 15.64
C LYS A 70 14.75 -2.00 16.94
N ILE A 71 14.15 -0.85 17.19
CA ILE A 71 13.24 -0.59 18.32
C ILE A 71 11.80 -0.45 17.82
N ALA A 72 10.82 -0.67 18.70
CA ALA A 72 9.40 -0.58 18.36
C ALA A 72 8.77 0.77 18.71
N LYS A 73 9.35 1.53 19.63
CA LYS A 73 8.92 2.88 20.01
C LYS A 73 10.11 3.68 20.54
N GLY A 74 10.18 4.97 20.22
CA GLY A 74 11.27 5.85 20.62
C GLY A 74 11.71 6.75 19.48
N LYS A 75 13.00 7.09 19.40
CA LYS A 75 13.52 7.96 18.32
C LYS A 75 14.94 7.62 17.90
N VAL A 76 15.27 7.98 16.66
CA VAL A 76 16.64 7.95 16.13
C VAL A 76 17.44 9.12 16.71
N VAL A 77 18.56 8.80 17.37
CA VAL A 77 19.51 9.78 17.92
C VAL A 77 20.56 10.13 16.87
N SER A 78 21.17 9.12 16.25
CA SER A 78 22.24 9.29 15.27
C SER A 78 22.31 8.10 14.30
N VAL A 79 22.91 8.32 13.13
CA VAL A 79 23.20 7.30 12.11
C VAL A 79 24.66 7.42 11.70
N ASP A 80 25.45 6.37 11.89
CA ASP A 80 26.87 6.32 11.51
C ASP A 80 27.01 5.97 10.02
N ALA A 81 26.62 6.92 9.17
CA ALA A 81 26.67 6.76 7.72
C ALA A 81 28.11 6.68 7.17
N ASP A 82 29.06 7.37 7.82
CA ASP A 82 30.44 7.51 7.32
C ASP A 82 31.23 6.21 7.37
N SER A 83 31.00 5.38 8.41
CA SER A 83 31.60 4.05 8.50
C SER A 83 31.20 3.16 7.31
N VAL A 84 29.94 3.25 6.89
CA VAL A 84 29.37 2.47 5.79
C VAL A 84 29.79 3.02 4.43
N ARG A 85 29.82 4.34 4.24
CA ARG A 85 30.31 4.99 3.01
C ARG A 85 31.75 4.62 2.67
N SER A 86 32.56 4.31 3.68
CA SER A 86 33.96 3.95 3.51
C SER A 86 34.16 2.50 3.03
N MET A 87 33.10 1.69 2.96
CA MET A 87 33.19 0.29 2.52
C MET A 87 33.34 0.19 0.99
N PRO A 88 34.19 -0.73 0.48
CA PRO A 88 34.36 -0.91 -0.96
C PRO A 88 33.05 -1.20 -1.70
N GLY A 89 32.77 -0.40 -2.73
CA GLY A 89 31.58 -0.57 -3.59
C GLY A 89 30.30 0.07 -3.06
N VAL A 90 30.31 0.64 -1.85
CA VAL A 90 29.22 1.51 -1.37
C VAL A 90 29.30 2.85 -2.09
N ILE A 91 28.14 3.33 -2.54
CA ILE A 91 27.99 4.61 -3.22
C ILE A 91 27.62 5.69 -2.21
N ASP A 92 26.57 5.45 -1.41
CA ASP A 92 26.10 6.38 -0.39
C ASP A 92 25.16 5.71 0.62
N VAL A 93 24.90 6.41 1.72
CA VAL A 93 23.84 6.13 2.68
C VAL A 93 22.93 7.35 2.74
N VAL A 94 21.65 7.16 2.41
CA VAL A 94 20.65 8.23 2.38
C VAL A 94 19.72 8.11 3.57
N THR A 95 19.61 9.19 4.33
CA THR A 95 18.66 9.39 5.43
C THR A 95 17.88 10.68 5.16
N ASP A 96 16.58 10.58 4.89
CA ASP A 96 15.69 11.72 4.78
C ASP A 96 14.55 11.53 5.77
N PHE A 97 14.79 11.95 7.02
CA PHE A 97 13.88 11.67 8.12
C PHE A 97 12.54 12.38 7.97
N ASP A 98 12.48 13.50 7.28
CA ASP A 98 11.25 14.27 7.12
C ASP A 98 10.37 13.68 6.01
N THR A 99 10.99 13.18 4.94
CA THR A 99 10.29 12.79 3.72
C THR A 99 10.03 11.29 3.62
N PHE A 100 10.82 10.44 4.29
CA PHE A 100 10.56 8.99 4.26
C PHE A 100 9.17 8.66 4.81
N ILE A 101 8.53 7.68 4.19
CA ILE A 101 7.19 7.23 4.59
C ILE A 101 7.30 6.48 5.92
N LYS A 102 6.54 6.97 6.89
CA LYS A 102 6.30 6.30 8.16
C LYS A 102 5.11 5.35 8.08
N VAL A 103 3.97 5.81 7.58
CA VAL A 103 2.78 4.94 7.43
C VAL A 103 2.36 4.95 5.96
N PRO A 104 2.41 3.80 5.26
CA PRO A 104 1.96 3.73 3.88
C PRO A 104 0.47 4.04 3.77
N GLN A 105 0.04 4.49 2.60
CA GLN A 105 -1.35 4.92 2.37
C GLN A 105 -2.21 3.81 1.75
N GLN A 106 -3.53 3.88 1.91
CA GLN A 106 -4.51 2.98 1.29
C GLN A 106 -5.07 3.51 -0.04
N GLY A 107 -5.82 2.66 -0.75
CA GLY A 107 -6.29 2.94 -2.11
C GLY A 107 -7.22 4.13 -2.25
N GLY A 108 -7.01 4.91 -3.31
CA GLY A 108 -7.87 6.05 -3.68
C GLY A 108 -7.54 7.35 -2.94
N GLU A 109 -6.78 7.30 -1.85
CA GLU A 109 -6.25 8.50 -1.20
C GLU A 109 -5.20 9.16 -2.10
N THR A 110 -5.21 10.49 -2.14
CA THR A 110 -4.30 11.25 -3.01
C THR A 110 -3.33 12.12 -2.26
N LYS A 111 -3.46 12.26 -0.93
CA LYS A 111 -2.50 13.01 -0.08
C LYS A 111 -1.19 12.23 0.05
N ALA A 112 -0.10 12.91 0.39
CA ALA A 112 1.11 12.22 0.82
C ALA A 112 0.77 11.26 1.99
N PRO A 113 1.32 10.04 2.02
CA PRO A 113 1.26 9.18 3.19
C PRO A 113 1.87 9.90 4.41
N THR A 114 1.70 9.35 5.61
CA THR A 114 2.35 9.95 6.79
C THR A 114 3.86 9.82 6.65
N GLN A 115 4.55 10.96 6.60
CA GLN A 115 6.02 11.05 6.54
C GLN A 115 6.58 11.46 7.91
N GLY A 116 7.90 11.42 8.07
CA GLY A 116 8.57 11.73 9.34
C GLY A 116 8.94 10.47 10.10
N VAL A 117 10.18 9.99 9.94
CA VAL A 117 10.68 8.71 10.49
C VAL A 117 11.75 8.86 11.57
N LYS A 118 12.01 10.09 12.05
CA LYS A 118 12.89 10.30 13.19
C LYS A 118 12.32 9.70 14.47
N GLU A 119 11.02 9.89 14.69
CA GLU A 119 10.25 9.20 15.72
C GLU A 119 9.86 7.81 15.20
N ILE A 120 10.13 6.79 16.00
CA ILE A 120 9.81 5.39 15.70
C ILE A 120 8.45 5.05 16.30
N ASP A 121 7.52 4.58 15.46
CA ASP A 121 6.19 4.17 15.89
C ASP A 121 5.97 2.64 15.82
N TYR A 122 6.86 1.91 15.15
CA TYR A 122 6.81 0.45 15.06
C TYR A 122 8.17 -0.16 14.69
N PHE A 123 8.34 -1.44 15.02
CA PHE A 123 9.54 -2.21 14.67
C PHE A 123 9.69 -2.33 13.15
N GLY A 124 10.91 -2.15 12.63
CA GLY A 124 11.17 -2.26 11.20
C GLY A 124 10.78 -1.03 10.37
N GLN A 125 10.32 0.07 11.00
CA GLN A 125 10.11 1.37 10.33
C GLN A 125 11.36 1.77 9.52
N ILE A 126 11.19 2.07 8.24
CA ILE A 126 12.33 2.35 7.34
C ILE A 126 12.89 3.74 7.62
N VAL A 127 14.18 3.80 7.98
CA VAL A 127 14.86 5.04 8.40
C VAL A 127 16.06 5.43 7.53
N ALA A 128 16.58 4.49 6.74
CA ALA A 128 17.69 4.74 5.82
C ALA A 128 17.60 3.84 4.58
N ILE A 129 18.36 4.19 3.54
CA ILE A 129 18.65 3.32 2.40
C ILE A 129 20.16 3.37 2.12
N VAL A 130 20.79 2.19 2.04
CA VAL A 130 22.21 2.05 1.68
C VAL A 130 22.31 1.67 0.22
N LEU A 131 23.15 2.39 -0.53
CA LEU A 131 23.29 2.29 -1.98
C LEU A 131 24.67 1.74 -2.33
N ALA A 132 24.75 0.77 -3.22
CA ALA A 132 26.01 0.20 -3.68
C ALA A 132 25.96 -0.22 -5.15
N GLU A 133 27.13 -0.55 -5.71
CA GLU A 133 27.27 -1.05 -7.09
C GLU A 133 26.71 -2.47 -7.28
N SER A 134 26.46 -3.22 -6.19
CA SER A 134 25.84 -4.53 -6.23
C SER A 134 24.89 -4.74 -5.05
N PHE A 135 23.95 -5.65 -5.20
CA PHE A 135 23.01 -6.00 -4.14
C PHE A 135 23.72 -6.58 -2.91
N GLU A 136 24.72 -7.42 -3.12
CA GLU A 136 25.48 -8.09 -2.07
C GLU A 136 26.21 -7.08 -1.19
N VAL A 137 26.87 -6.09 -1.81
CA VAL A 137 27.57 -5.01 -1.11
C VAL A 137 26.58 -4.11 -0.37
N ALA A 138 25.47 -3.70 -1.01
CA ALA A 138 24.46 -2.88 -0.35
C ALA A 138 23.87 -3.58 0.88
N ARG A 139 23.64 -4.90 0.79
CA ARG A 139 23.08 -5.69 1.88
C ARG A 139 24.07 -5.86 3.03
N ASP A 140 25.33 -6.16 2.74
CA ASP A 140 26.38 -6.26 3.76
C ASP A 140 26.57 -4.92 4.49
N ALA A 141 26.72 -3.84 3.72
CA ALA A 141 26.82 -2.48 4.21
C ALA A 141 25.62 -2.04 5.06
N ALA A 142 24.39 -2.32 4.61
CA ALA A 142 23.17 -2.06 5.39
C ALA A 142 23.13 -2.80 6.73
N SER A 143 23.68 -4.02 6.80
CA SER A 143 23.74 -4.79 8.05
C SER A 143 24.71 -4.22 9.08
N GLN A 144 25.72 -3.48 8.61
CA GLN A 144 26.76 -2.86 9.43
C GLN A 144 26.42 -1.41 9.82
N LEU A 145 25.40 -0.80 9.21
CA LEU A 145 24.95 0.54 9.54
C LEU A 145 24.51 0.62 11.01
N LYS A 146 25.24 1.41 11.80
CA LYS A 146 24.91 1.66 13.20
C LYS A 146 23.95 2.83 13.29
N ILE A 147 22.87 2.59 14.02
CA ILE A 147 21.85 3.58 14.33
C ILE A 147 21.70 3.57 15.85
N GLU A 148 21.89 4.73 16.46
CA GLU A 148 21.66 4.94 17.88
C GLU A 148 20.21 5.36 18.10
N TYR A 149 19.57 4.74 19.09
CA TYR A 149 18.18 4.98 19.42
C TYR A 149 18.05 5.38 20.89
N GLU A 150 17.06 6.21 21.17
CA GLU A 150 16.49 6.36 22.50
C GLU A 150 15.20 5.54 22.52
N ASP A 151 15.19 4.44 23.27
CA ASP A 151 14.06 3.49 23.36
C ASP A 151 13.01 4.01 24.34
N GLU A 152 11.74 3.79 24.00
CA GLU A 152 10.58 4.19 24.80
C GLU A 152 9.62 3.02 24.96
N ALA A 153 8.91 2.99 26.09
CA ALA A 153 7.85 2.00 26.29
C ALA A 153 6.70 2.23 25.31
N GLY A 154 6.40 1.24 24.48
CA GLY A 154 5.21 1.24 23.61
C GLY A 154 4.08 0.35 24.10
N THR A 155 2.96 0.42 23.38
CA THR A 155 1.74 -0.35 23.67
C THR A 155 1.47 -1.33 22.54
N TYR A 156 1.53 -2.64 22.85
CA TYR A 156 1.48 -3.69 21.81
C TYR A 156 0.38 -4.74 22.05
N ALA A 157 -0.12 -4.88 23.28
CA ALA A 157 -1.12 -5.87 23.64
C ALA A 157 -2.53 -5.32 23.40
N PHE A 158 -3.14 -5.68 22.27
CA PHE A 158 -4.48 -5.21 21.91
C PHE A 158 -5.53 -5.48 22.99
N GLU A 159 -5.57 -6.71 23.50
CA GLU A 159 -6.55 -7.15 24.50
C GLU A 159 -6.45 -6.35 25.81
N ALA A 160 -5.24 -5.94 26.21
CA ALA A 160 -5.02 -5.16 27.42
C ALA A 160 -5.52 -3.72 27.30
N HIS A 161 -5.68 -3.20 26.07
CA HIS A 161 -5.98 -1.80 25.78
C HIS A 161 -7.30 -1.58 25.04
N ARG A 162 -8.09 -2.63 24.81
CA ARG A 162 -9.39 -2.53 24.11
C ARG A 162 -10.37 -1.56 24.77
N HIS A 163 -10.27 -1.36 26.08
CA HIS A 163 -11.12 -0.42 26.83
C HIS A 163 -10.70 1.04 26.67
N ASP A 164 -9.51 1.30 26.11
CA ASP A 164 -9.01 2.64 25.81
C ASP A 164 -9.45 3.11 24.40
N ALA A 165 -10.18 2.26 23.67
CA ALA A 165 -10.65 2.55 22.32
C ALA A 165 -11.53 3.81 22.30
N LYS A 166 -11.34 4.63 21.27
CA LYS A 166 -12.10 5.84 21.03
C LYS A 166 -13.00 5.65 19.82
N THR A 167 -14.24 6.13 19.90
CA THR A 167 -15.12 6.20 18.75
C THR A 167 -14.45 7.07 17.67
N PRO A 168 -14.31 6.56 16.43
CA PRO A 168 -13.78 7.36 15.34
C PRO A 168 -14.74 8.53 15.03
N PRO A 169 -14.24 9.61 14.41
CA PRO A 169 -15.13 10.64 13.89
C PRO A 169 -16.03 10.06 12.78
N ASP A 170 -17.18 10.68 12.56
CA ASP A 170 -18.06 10.32 11.45
C ASP A 170 -17.35 10.52 10.10
N GLY A 171 -17.59 9.59 9.18
CA GLY A 171 -17.08 9.65 7.81
C GLY A 171 -18.22 9.83 6.80
N VAL A 172 -18.13 9.14 5.67
CA VAL A 172 -19.25 9.02 4.71
C VAL A 172 -20.47 8.33 5.35
N THR A 173 -20.20 7.46 6.33
CA THR A 173 -21.20 6.84 7.22
C THR A 173 -20.94 7.24 8.67
N PRO A 174 -21.98 7.31 9.51
CA PRO A 174 -21.82 7.52 10.95
C PRO A 174 -20.94 6.44 11.58
N ALA A 175 -20.12 6.82 12.57
CA ALA A 175 -19.31 5.89 13.35
C ALA A 175 -20.16 4.94 14.20
N ILE A 176 -21.33 5.42 14.63
CA ILE A 176 -22.34 4.64 15.35
C ILE A 176 -23.67 4.80 14.62
N PHE A 177 -24.30 3.69 14.28
CA PHE A 177 -25.64 3.66 13.72
C PHE A 177 -26.58 2.92 14.68
N THR A 178 -27.72 3.52 14.99
CA THR A 178 -28.71 2.95 15.90
C THR A 178 -30.11 3.07 15.30
N GLN A 179 -30.86 1.98 15.34
CA GLN A 179 -32.26 1.93 14.90
C GLN A 179 -33.06 1.00 15.82
N GLY A 180 -34.15 1.52 16.40
CA GLY A 180 -34.99 0.76 17.32
C GLY A 180 -34.39 0.55 18.71
N ASP A 181 -34.96 -0.38 19.47
CA ASP A 181 -34.52 -0.78 20.81
C ASP A 181 -33.95 -2.20 20.76
N ILE A 182 -32.63 -2.29 20.58
CA ILE A 182 -31.90 -3.57 20.48
C ILE A 182 -32.04 -4.37 21.77
N ASP A 183 -31.86 -3.74 22.92
CA ASP A 183 -31.81 -4.43 24.21
C ASP A 183 -33.19 -4.98 24.59
N GLY A 184 -34.25 -4.18 24.39
CA GLY A 184 -35.63 -4.64 24.57
C GLY A 184 -36.02 -5.75 23.60
N ALA A 185 -35.62 -5.65 22.33
CA ALA A 185 -35.94 -6.68 21.33
C ALA A 185 -35.17 -7.99 21.59
N MET A 186 -33.92 -7.94 22.04
CA MET A 186 -33.15 -9.11 22.48
C MET A 186 -33.82 -9.79 23.69
N ALA A 187 -34.24 -9.02 24.69
CA ALA A 187 -34.84 -9.56 25.91
C ALA A 187 -36.18 -10.29 25.67
N ASN A 188 -36.93 -9.87 24.64
CA ASN A 188 -38.24 -10.43 24.30
C ASN A 188 -38.19 -11.53 23.22
N ALA A 189 -37.02 -11.79 22.63
CA ALA A 189 -36.90 -12.75 21.54
C ALA A 189 -36.90 -14.20 22.04
N ALA A 190 -37.40 -15.10 21.19
CA ALA A 190 -37.43 -16.53 21.49
C ALA A 190 -36.04 -17.19 21.38
N VAL A 191 -35.19 -16.66 20.49
CA VAL A 191 -33.81 -17.14 20.27
C VAL A 191 -32.89 -15.94 20.15
N THR A 192 -31.76 -15.99 20.85
CA THR A 192 -30.72 -14.94 20.82
C THR A 192 -29.33 -15.54 20.67
N VAL A 193 -28.44 -14.75 20.08
CA VAL A 193 -26.99 -14.99 20.02
C VAL A 193 -26.29 -13.71 20.45
N ASP A 194 -25.37 -13.83 21.40
CA ASP A 194 -24.49 -12.73 21.84
C ASP A 194 -23.08 -13.30 22.00
N VAL A 195 -22.23 -13.06 21.00
CA VAL A 195 -20.92 -13.72 20.91
C VAL A 195 -19.88 -12.72 20.42
N THR A 196 -18.71 -12.78 21.05
CA THR A 196 -17.53 -12.03 20.62
C THR A 196 -16.68 -12.88 19.67
N TYR A 197 -16.37 -12.32 18.51
CA TYR A 197 -15.45 -12.88 17.52
C TYR A 197 -14.17 -12.07 17.49
N VAL A 198 -13.04 -12.75 17.36
CA VAL A 198 -11.74 -12.09 17.18
C VAL A 198 -11.15 -12.49 15.83
N THR A 199 -10.54 -11.53 15.15
CA THR A 199 -9.72 -11.80 13.96
C THR A 199 -8.31 -11.28 14.22
N PRO A 200 -7.26 -12.10 14.03
CA PRO A 200 -5.89 -11.63 14.20
C PRO A 200 -5.51 -10.64 13.11
N SER A 201 -4.40 -9.93 13.31
CA SER A 201 -3.81 -9.17 12.22
C SER A 201 -3.34 -10.09 11.09
N GLN A 202 -3.55 -9.67 9.84
CA GLN A 202 -3.20 -10.45 8.65
C GLN A 202 -2.35 -9.62 7.70
N ASN A 203 -1.29 -10.23 7.18
CA ASN A 203 -0.48 -9.66 6.11
C ASN A 203 -0.90 -10.23 4.76
N SER A 204 -0.87 -9.40 3.72
CA SER A 204 -1.27 -9.79 2.35
C SER A 204 -0.41 -10.89 1.73
N ALA A 205 0.86 -11.00 2.18
CA ALA A 205 1.81 -12.02 1.75
C ALA A 205 1.91 -12.21 0.21
N ALA A 206 1.83 -11.10 -0.55
CA ALA A 206 2.05 -11.12 -1.99
C ALA A 206 3.41 -11.73 -2.34
N MET A 207 3.44 -12.62 -3.34
CA MET A 207 4.66 -13.37 -3.69
C MET A 207 5.80 -12.47 -4.15
N GLU A 208 5.49 -11.41 -4.92
CA GLU A 208 6.43 -10.34 -5.20
C GLU A 208 6.44 -9.34 -4.03
N PRO A 209 7.58 -9.11 -3.36
CA PRO A 209 7.72 -8.01 -2.40
C PRO A 209 7.44 -6.64 -3.03
N HIS A 210 7.20 -5.63 -2.21
CA HIS A 210 7.20 -4.25 -2.66
C HIS A 210 8.58 -3.88 -3.23
N ALA A 211 8.57 -3.30 -4.42
CA ALA A 211 9.77 -3.01 -5.18
C ALA A 211 9.56 -1.76 -6.02
N SER A 212 10.62 -0.95 -6.12
CA SER A 212 10.66 0.24 -6.94
C SER A 212 12.02 0.40 -7.62
N ILE A 213 12.01 0.84 -8.87
CA ILE A 213 13.17 1.39 -9.56
C ILE A 213 12.84 2.82 -9.97
N ALA A 214 13.58 3.79 -9.43
CA ALA A 214 13.36 5.20 -9.69
C ALA A 214 14.45 5.76 -10.63
N THR A 215 14.05 6.63 -11.56
CA THR A 215 14.94 7.41 -12.42
C THR A 215 14.40 8.83 -12.58
N TRP A 216 15.31 9.79 -12.68
CA TRP A 216 14.99 11.19 -12.91
C TRP A 216 15.60 11.67 -14.22
N ASP A 217 14.83 12.40 -15.01
CA ASP A 217 15.32 13.14 -16.18
C ASP A 217 15.87 14.50 -15.74
N ASP A 218 16.71 15.12 -16.58
CA ASP A 218 17.33 16.43 -16.32
C ASP A 218 16.31 17.55 -16.07
N ASP A 219 15.10 17.42 -16.63
CA ASP A 219 14.00 18.38 -16.47
C ASP A 219 13.19 18.17 -15.17
N GLY A 220 13.63 17.26 -14.30
CA GLY A 220 13.02 16.91 -13.04
C GLY A 220 11.81 15.97 -13.14
N ALA A 221 11.61 15.28 -14.26
CA ALA A 221 10.58 14.23 -14.37
C ALA A 221 11.06 12.91 -13.73
N LEU A 222 10.22 12.32 -12.88
CA LEU A 222 10.41 11.03 -12.23
C LEU A 222 9.66 9.94 -13.01
N THR A 223 10.38 8.89 -13.41
CA THR A 223 9.77 7.60 -13.77
C THR A 223 10.06 6.57 -12.68
N LEU A 224 9.02 5.92 -12.18
CA LEU A 224 9.09 4.88 -11.17
C LEU A 224 8.51 3.58 -11.74
N TYR A 225 9.34 2.55 -11.88
CA TYR A 225 8.89 1.18 -12.16
C TYR A 225 8.55 0.51 -10.83
N GLY A 226 7.30 0.09 -10.65
CA GLY A 226 6.83 -0.29 -9.32
C GLY A 226 5.69 -1.29 -9.34
N ALA A 227 5.53 -1.98 -8.20
CA ALA A 227 4.46 -2.94 -7.99
C ALA A 227 3.26 -2.28 -7.31
N TYR A 228 2.40 -1.60 -8.08
CA TYR A 228 1.31 -0.77 -7.56
C TYR A 228 -0.04 -1.03 -8.23
N GLN A 229 -1.09 -1.14 -7.43
CA GLN A 229 -2.45 -1.46 -7.87
C GLN A 229 -3.24 -0.21 -8.33
N MET A 230 -2.83 1.00 -7.94
CA MET A 230 -3.57 2.24 -8.21
C MET A 230 -2.65 3.34 -8.77
N PRO A 231 -2.00 3.11 -9.93
CA PRO A 231 -0.91 3.96 -10.42
C PRO A 231 -1.27 5.45 -10.56
N THR A 232 -2.53 5.79 -10.82
CA THR A 232 -2.98 7.19 -10.89
C THR A 232 -2.91 7.87 -9.52
N SER A 233 -3.56 7.34 -8.48
CA SER A 233 -3.49 7.93 -7.13
C SER A 233 -2.08 7.81 -6.55
N ASP A 234 -1.37 6.73 -6.84
CA ASP A 234 -0.02 6.49 -6.35
C ASP A 234 0.98 7.52 -6.91
N ALA A 235 0.82 7.93 -8.16
CA ALA A 235 1.63 9.02 -8.74
C ALA A 235 1.37 10.36 -8.03
N GLN A 236 0.13 10.61 -7.59
CA GLN A 236 -0.23 11.82 -6.82
C GLN A 236 0.34 11.77 -5.40
N GLN A 237 0.25 10.62 -4.73
CA GLN A 237 0.87 10.39 -3.43
C GLN A 237 2.37 10.62 -3.50
N LEU A 238 3.03 10.06 -4.52
CA LEU A 238 4.48 10.16 -4.71
C LEU A 238 4.91 11.60 -5.03
N ALA A 239 4.19 12.29 -5.91
CA ALA A 239 4.45 13.69 -6.23
C ALA A 239 4.37 14.59 -5.00
N LYS A 240 3.31 14.44 -4.19
CA LYS A 240 3.12 15.23 -2.96
C LYS A 240 4.16 14.89 -1.89
N SER A 241 4.51 13.60 -1.75
CA SER A 241 5.56 13.17 -0.82
C SER A 241 6.89 13.83 -1.16
N LEU A 242 7.22 13.95 -2.45
CA LEU A 242 8.50 14.49 -2.93
C LEU A 242 8.48 16.02 -3.16
N GLY A 243 7.33 16.68 -2.97
CA GLY A 243 7.17 18.11 -3.25
C GLY A 243 7.34 18.49 -4.72
N VAL A 244 6.99 17.59 -5.66
CA VAL A 244 7.07 17.82 -7.11
C VAL A 244 5.68 17.88 -7.76
N SER A 245 5.63 18.38 -9.01
CA SER A 245 4.38 18.40 -9.77
C SER A 245 3.90 16.99 -10.11
N GLU A 246 2.60 16.72 -9.96
CA GLU A 246 1.97 15.43 -10.36
C GLU A 246 2.23 15.12 -11.85
N LYS A 247 2.32 16.16 -12.71
CA LYS A 247 2.62 16.01 -14.14
C LYS A 247 4.05 15.54 -14.42
N LYS A 248 4.93 15.60 -13.43
CA LYS A 248 6.33 15.16 -13.49
C LYS A 248 6.53 13.78 -12.90
N VAL A 249 5.48 13.07 -12.50
CA VAL A 249 5.58 11.71 -11.94
C VAL A 249 4.87 10.71 -12.85
N ARG A 250 5.60 9.67 -13.24
CA ARG A 250 5.08 8.53 -14.01
C ARG A 250 5.35 7.23 -13.27
N ILE A 251 4.31 6.45 -13.02
CA ILE A 251 4.43 5.09 -12.49
C ILE A 251 4.21 4.07 -13.62
N ILE A 252 5.09 3.06 -13.71
CA ILE A 252 4.99 1.93 -14.64
C ILE A 252 4.81 0.65 -13.82
N ALA A 253 3.61 0.07 -13.88
CA ALA A 253 3.22 -1.14 -13.14
C ALA A 253 2.53 -2.17 -14.07
N ARG A 254 3.29 -2.75 -15.01
CA ARG A 254 2.74 -3.64 -16.05
C ARG A 254 2.33 -5.01 -15.52
N TYR A 255 3.16 -5.59 -14.65
CA TYR A 255 2.95 -6.88 -13.99
C TYR A 255 3.20 -6.73 -12.50
N ILE A 256 2.31 -7.31 -11.70
CA ILE A 256 2.32 -7.20 -10.24
C ILE A 256 2.13 -8.61 -9.69
N GLY A 257 3.08 -9.11 -8.90
CA GLY A 257 3.08 -10.45 -8.34
C GLY A 257 2.21 -10.57 -7.08
N GLY A 258 0.97 -10.10 -7.19
CA GLY A 258 0.01 -9.99 -6.10
C GLY A 258 0.15 -8.69 -5.29
N GLY A 259 -0.94 -8.32 -4.62
CA GLY A 259 -0.99 -7.14 -3.74
C GLY A 259 -1.99 -7.31 -2.60
N PHE A 260 -3.20 -7.82 -2.91
CA PHE A 260 -4.24 -8.13 -1.92
C PHE A 260 -4.50 -6.98 -0.92
N GLY A 261 -4.48 -5.74 -1.43
CA GLY A 261 -4.69 -4.52 -0.64
C GLY A 261 -3.40 -3.81 -0.21
N SER A 262 -2.30 -4.53 -0.01
CA SER A 262 -1.03 -3.95 0.49
C SER A 262 -0.29 -3.05 -0.51
N LYS A 263 -0.66 -3.09 -1.80
CA LYS A 263 -0.08 -2.30 -2.89
C LYS A 263 -1.09 -1.29 -3.48
N LEU A 264 -2.13 -0.95 -2.72
CA LEU A 264 -3.14 0.04 -3.12
C LEU A 264 -2.65 1.49 -2.99
N GLY A 265 -1.65 1.74 -2.15
CA GLY A 265 -0.93 3.00 -2.03
C GLY A 265 0.58 2.78 -2.15
N ILE A 266 1.35 3.87 -2.18
CA ILE A 266 2.81 3.80 -2.17
C ILE A 266 3.35 3.37 -0.80
N ALA A 267 4.52 2.72 -0.80
CA ALA A 267 5.21 2.21 0.38
C ALA A 267 6.65 2.75 0.47
N PRO A 268 7.36 2.58 1.61
CA PRO A 268 8.61 3.30 1.89
C PRO A 268 9.71 3.15 0.83
N GLU A 269 9.77 2.01 0.13
CA GLU A 269 10.74 1.75 -0.92
C GLU A 269 10.65 2.74 -2.08
N SER A 270 9.44 3.22 -2.41
CA SER A 270 9.24 4.15 -3.53
C SER A 270 9.88 5.51 -3.29
N VAL A 271 9.55 6.12 -2.15
CA VAL A 271 10.03 7.45 -1.77
C VAL A 271 11.52 7.40 -1.48
N ALA A 272 12.00 6.36 -0.78
CA ALA A 272 13.43 6.18 -0.53
C ALA A 272 14.23 6.03 -1.83
N ALA A 273 13.77 5.18 -2.77
CA ALA A 273 14.41 5.02 -4.07
C ALA A 273 14.38 6.31 -4.89
N ALA A 274 13.26 7.03 -4.90
CA ALA A 274 13.12 8.28 -5.64
C ALA A 274 14.06 9.39 -5.11
N ILE A 275 14.14 9.56 -3.79
CA ILE A 275 15.07 10.51 -3.16
C ILE A 275 16.52 10.14 -3.48
N ALA A 276 16.88 8.87 -3.28
CA ALA A 276 18.22 8.36 -3.56
C ALA A 276 18.62 8.54 -5.03
N ALA A 277 17.73 8.20 -5.97
CA ALA A 277 18.00 8.35 -7.40
C ALA A 277 18.21 9.82 -7.78
N LYS A 278 17.44 10.73 -7.18
CA LYS A 278 17.59 12.18 -7.42
C LYS A 278 18.93 12.70 -6.90
N GLN A 279 19.32 12.28 -5.70
CA GLN A 279 20.57 12.71 -5.07
C GLN A 279 21.80 12.19 -5.82
N LEU A 280 21.77 10.94 -6.28
CA LEU A 280 22.88 10.34 -7.02
C LEU A 280 22.95 10.74 -8.50
N GLY A 281 21.85 11.21 -9.09
CA GLY A 281 21.76 11.44 -10.53
C GLY A 281 21.89 10.14 -11.35
N ARG A 282 21.51 8.99 -10.78
CA ARG A 282 21.47 7.68 -11.47
C ARG A 282 20.29 6.83 -10.97
N PRO A 283 19.82 5.84 -11.74
CA PRO A 283 18.71 5.01 -11.33
C PRO A 283 18.99 4.24 -10.03
N VAL A 284 18.00 4.12 -9.15
CA VAL A 284 18.09 3.34 -7.90
C VAL A 284 16.99 2.29 -7.84
N LYS A 285 17.39 1.04 -7.61
CA LYS A 285 16.49 -0.09 -7.35
C LYS A 285 16.43 -0.38 -5.85
N ALA A 286 15.24 -0.34 -5.28
CA ALA A 286 14.97 -0.79 -3.91
C ALA A 286 13.92 -1.91 -3.92
N VAL A 287 14.25 -3.03 -3.29
CA VAL A 287 13.32 -4.15 -3.10
C VAL A 287 13.24 -4.41 -1.60
N MET A 288 12.03 -4.38 -1.04
CA MET A 288 11.83 -4.73 0.36
C MET A 288 12.18 -6.20 0.57
N ALA A 289 13.01 -6.49 1.58
CA ALA A 289 13.18 -7.85 2.05
C ALA A 289 11.85 -8.40 2.58
N ARG A 290 11.64 -9.72 2.52
CA ARG A 290 10.36 -10.33 2.94
C ARG A 290 9.96 -9.94 4.38
N GLY A 291 10.91 -9.89 5.31
CA GLY A 291 10.65 -9.43 6.69
C GLY A 291 10.16 -7.98 6.72
N GLN A 292 10.80 -7.09 5.97
CA GLN A 292 10.40 -5.68 5.87
C GLN A 292 8.99 -5.50 5.33
N VAL A 293 8.53 -6.39 4.42
CA VAL A 293 7.13 -6.35 3.97
C VAL A 293 6.17 -6.58 5.13
N PHE A 294 6.47 -7.51 6.04
CA PHE A 294 5.62 -7.79 7.19
C PHE A 294 5.64 -6.68 8.25
N ASP A 295 6.75 -5.95 8.34
CA ASP A 295 6.97 -4.91 9.35
C ASP A 295 6.46 -3.53 8.91
N ALA A 296 6.74 -3.14 7.66
CA ALA A 296 6.64 -1.75 7.20
C ALA A 296 5.61 -1.52 6.09
N THR A 297 4.76 -2.51 5.79
CA THR A 297 3.63 -2.34 4.87
C THR A 297 2.30 -2.49 5.60
N ILE A 298 1.20 -2.27 4.87
CA ILE A 298 -0.12 -2.27 5.49
C ILE A 298 -0.61 -3.70 5.70
N ARG A 299 -1.13 -3.93 6.91
CA ARG A 299 -1.77 -5.18 7.34
C ARG A 299 -3.23 -4.94 7.64
N ARG A 300 -4.04 -6.00 7.57
CA ARG A 300 -5.38 -6.00 8.15
C ARG A 300 -5.22 -5.89 9.67
N SER A 301 -5.88 -4.90 10.27
CA SER A 301 -5.94 -4.76 11.72
C SER A 301 -6.63 -5.95 12.36
N ASN A 302 -6.18 -6.33 13.56
CA ASN A 302 -6.95 -7.21 14.41
C ASN A 302 -8.32 -6.58 14.75
N THR A 303 -9.32 -7.41 15.00
CA THR A 303 -10.65 -6.97 15.43
C THR A 303 -11.12 -7.83 16.58
N GLU A 304 -11.86 -7.22 17.50
CA GLU A 304 -12.75 -7.88 18.45
C GLU A 304 -14.13 -7.32 18.16
N GLN A 305 -15.08 -8.18 17.80
CA GLN A 305 -16.41 -7.79 17.34
C GLN A 305 -17.46 -8.52 18.16
N ARG A 306 -18.33 -7.79 18.87
CA ARG A 306 -19.45 -8.39 19.59
C ARG A 306 -20.68 -8.39 18.71
N MET A 307 -21.11 -9.58 18.30
CA MET A 307 -22.28 -9.77 17.45
C MET A 307 -23.49 -10.17 18.29
N ARG A 308 -24.58 -9.41 18.15
CA ARG A 308 -25.87 -9.63 18.83
C ARG A 308 -26.96 -9.86 17.79
N LEU A 309 -27.61 -11.02 17.83
CA LEU A 309 -28.69 -11.39 16.92
C LEU A 309 -29.89 -11.90 17.71
N ALA A 310 -31.10 -11.61 17.24
CA ALA A 310 -32.33 -12.15 17.80
C ALA A 310 -33.36 -12.48 16.72
N CYS A 311 -34.16 -13.52 16.97
CA CYS A 311 -35.29 -13.89 16.11
C CYS A 311 -36.40 -14.61 16.89
N GLY A 312 -37.56 -14.74 16.25
CA GLY A 312 -38.62 -15.65 16.67
C GLY A 312 -38.32 -17.11 16.30
N HIS A 313 -39.20 -18.03 16.68
CA HIS A 313 -39.09 -19.45 16.27
C HIS A 313 -39.24 -19.67 14.75
N ASP A 314 -39.70 -18.66 14.00
CA ASP A 314 -39.75 -18.64 12.54
C ASP A 314 -38.40 -18.31 11.89
N GLY A 315 -37.39 -17.98 12.69
CA GLY A 315 -36.03 -17.66 12.23
C GLY A 315 -35.88 -16.27 11.60
N LYS A 316 -36.92 -15.42 11.61
CA LYS A 316 -36.83 -14.07 11.05
C LYS A 316 -36.06 -13.15 12.00
N LEU A 317 -34.92 -12.61 11.55
CA LEU A 317 -34.13 -11.67 12.33
C LEU A 317 -34.94 -10.41 12.65
N THR A 318 -34.94 -10.06 13.93
CA THR A 318 -35.53 -8.82 14.47
C THR A 318 -34.48 -7.90 15.06
N VAL A 319 -33.30 -8.42 15.39
CA VAL A 319 -32.15 -7.66 15.90
C VAL A 319 -30.89 -8.04 15.16
N MET A 320 -30.11 -7.01 14.81
CA MET A 320 -28.70 -7.11 14.45
C MET A 320 -27.95 -5.96 15.14
N GLY A 321 -27.08 -6.31 16.09
CA GLY A 321 -26.16 -5.41 16.75
C GLY A 321 -24.71 -5.87 16.54
N GLN A 322 -23.80 -4.91 16.37
CA GLN A 322 -22.38 -5.15 16.19
C GLN A 322 -21.61 -4.02 16.87
N ASP A 323 -20.73 -4.38 17.79
CA ASP A 323 -19.75 -3.49 18.43
C ASP A 323 -18.33 -3.87 18.00
#